data_AF-A0A2V9K828-F1
#
_entry.id   AF-A0A2V9K828-F1
#
_cell.length_a   1.000
_cell.length_b   1.000
_cell.length_c   1.000
_cell.angle_alpha   90.00
_cell.angle_beta   90.00
_cell.angle_gamma   90.00
#
_symmetry.space_group_name_H-M   'P 1'
#
loop_
_entity.id
_entity.type
_entity.pdbx_description
1 polymer ?
#
loop_
_entity_poly.entity_id
_entity_poly.type
_entity_poly.pdbx_seq_one_letter_code
_entity_poly.pdbx_strand_id
1 'polypeptide(L)'
;GLVGSAFLWAYGIGCPFAGFLADRFSRSRIIVTSLTLWSLATLGVAYVHTLRELVLARVLLGIFECAYIPAALALIADHHGPSTRGVAISLNLAGMSGGMIAAGTLSGYVAQTWGWRYAFSLLGWFGLALAAVAALTVHDTAPTVANEPGARNTVSLRANLALLARTPTYQLVLLQSMLNSAGVWMFWQWLPLYYQETYKLSLAGAGFSGTFMLTATALVGILLGGYASDRFGKDKPLRRPLIMTICYFCAAPILLVFLAQPGYAVLSASVALFSLVRSFGQANENLILCDLLAPRERSTALGVFLLANVGAGSIAILVAAWLRGIHGLGFAFACISGMVLAAALSALGAYRRMPRDLARVAGSAPDLGREQAPSVCAKLK
;
A
#
# COMPACT_ATOMS: atom_id res chain seq x y z
N GLY A 1 -5.69 -18.77 3.31
CA GLY A 1 -6.77 -17.80 3.55
C GLY A 1 -6.63 -17.17 4.92
N LEU A 2 -7.09 -17.86 5.97
CA LEU A 2 -7.14 -17.35 7.34
C LEU A 2 -5.81 -16.75 7.85
N VAL A 3 -4.70 -17.48 7.66
CA VAL A 3 -3.35 -17.07 8.12
C VAL A 3 -2.88 -15.74 7.50
N GLY A 4 -3.18 -15.49 6.22
CA GLY A 4 -2.84 -14.23 5.55
C GLY A 4 -3.75 -13.08 5.96
N SER A 5 -5.05 -13.36 6.09
CA SER A 5 -6.06 -12.37 6.48
C SER A 5 -5.91 -11.89 7.93
N ALA A 6 -5.55 -12.79 8.87
CA ALA A 6 -5.36 -12.46 10.28
C ALA A 6 -4.27 -11.40 10.50
N PHE A 7 -3.17 -11.51 9.74
CA PHE A 7 -2.11 -10.50 9.73
C PHE A 7 -2.63 -9.12 9.30
N LEU A 8 -3.36 -9.06 8.18
CA LEU A 8 -3.85 -7.79 7.66
C LEU A 8 -4.87 -7.13 8.58
N TRP A 9 -5.79 -7.89 9.17
CA TRP A 9 -6.74 -7.33 10.14
C TRP A 9 -6.01 -6.74 11.35
N ALA A 10 -5.04 -7.48 11.91
CA ALA A 10 -4.24 -7.00 13.02
C ALA A 10 -3.45 -5.74 12.66
N TYR A 11 -2.82 -5.72 11.48
CA TYR A 11 -2.08 -4.58 10.95
C TYR A 11 -2.98 -3.34 10.77
N GLY A 12 -4.13 -3.50 10.12
CA GLY A 12 -5.06 -2.40 9.83
C GLY A 12 -5.66 -1.78 11.09
N ILE A 13 -6.04 -2.60 12.07
CA ILE A 13 -6.55 -2.14 13.37
C ILE A 13 -5.44 -1.49 14.20
N GLY A 14 -4.20 -1.99 14.09
CA GLY A 14 -3.04 -1.45 14.79
C GLY A 14 -2.56 -0.09 14.29
N CYS A 15 -2.68 0.20 12.99
CA CYS A 15 -2.19 1.43 12.36
C CYS A 15 -2.58 2.75 13.08
N PRO A 16 -3.85 2.99 13.47
CA PRO A 16 -4.22 4.19 14.22
C PRO A 16 -3.49 4.33 15.57
N PHE A 17 -3.31 3.22 16.29
CA PHE A 17 -2.59 3.20 17.57
C PHE A 17 -1.09 3.42 17.38
N ALA A 18 -0.52 2.81 16.34
CA ALA A 18 0.85 3.01 15.92
C ALA A 18 1.16 4.48 15.58
N GLY A 19 0.27 5.16 14.86
CA GLY A 19 0.42 6.59 14.57
C GLY A 19 0.44 7.44 15.85
N PHE A 20 -0.49 7.17 16.77
CA PHE A 20 -0.50 7.83 18.08
C PHE A 20 0.79 7.58 18.89
N LEU A 21 1.35 6.37 18.80
CA LEU A 21 2.61 6.03 19.46
C LEU A 21 3.78 6.80 18.82
N ALA A 22 3.82 6.90 17.50
CA ALA A 22 4.83 7.65 16.73
C ALA A 22 4.87 9.14 17.05
N ASP A 23 3.72 9.72 17.43
CA ASP A 23 3.63 11.12 17.80
C ASP A 23 4.09 11.41 19.25
N ARG A 24 4.12 10.40 20.13
CA ARG A 24 4.41 10.59 21.58
C ARG A 24 5.75 10.04 22.03
N PHE A 25 6.28 9.06 21.31
CA PHE A 25 7.51 8.38 21.67
C PHE A 25 8.59 8.66 20.63
N SER A 26 9.83 8.44 21.04
CA SER A 26 11.01 8.49 20.17
C SER A 26 10.79 7.59 18.94
N ARG A 27 10.95 8.19 17.74
CA ARG A 27 10.69 7.53 16.46
C ARG A 27 11.71 6.41 16.22
N SER A 28 12.97 6.66 16.55
CA SER A 28 14.03 5.65 16.52
C SER A 28 13.72 4.44 17.42
N ARG A 29 13.28 4.66 18.67
CA ARG A 29 12.89 3.57 19.59
C ARG A 29 11.71 2.76 19.07
N ILE A 30 10.71 3.40 18.45
CA ILE A 30 9.57 2.69 17.86
C ILE A 30 10.03 1.79 16.72
N ILE A 31 10.88 2.29 15.81
CA ILE A 31 11.42 1.51 14.69
C ILE A 31 12.17 0.28 15.22
N VAL A 32 13.09 0.47 16.16
CA VAL A 32 13.90 -0.63 16.73
C VAL A 32 13.03 -1.63 17.48
N THR A 33 12.08 -1.16 18.29
CA THR A 33 11.17 -2.03 19.05
C THR A 33 10.24 -2.82 18.12
N SER A 34 9.65 -2.16 17.14
CA SER A 34 8.81 -2.77 16.11
C SER A 34 9.57 -3.86 15.35
N LEU A 35 10.77 -3.54 14.85
CA LEU A 35 11.61 -4.47 14.11
C LEU A 35 12.03 -5.67 14.97
N THR A 36 12.37 -5.45 16.24
CA THR A 36 12.72 -6.52 17.19
C THR A 36 11.52 -7.44 17.43
N LEU A 37 10.37 -6.89 17.79
CA LEU A 37 9.18 -7.67 18.13
C LEU A 37 8.60 -8.42 16.93
N TRP A 38 8.58 -7.80 15.74
CA TRP A 38 8.26 -8.49 14.50
C TRP A 38 9.25 -9.64 14.27
N SER A 39 10.56 -9.40 14.35
CA SER A 39 11.55 -10.45 14.09
C SER A 39 11.41 -11.64 15.05
N LEU A 40 11.10 -11.38 16.33
CA LEU A 40 10.76 -12.42 17.30
C LEU A 40 9.48 -13.18 16.94
N ALA A 41 8.42 -12.48 16.51
CA ALA A 41 7.19 -13.13 16.05
C ALA A 41 7.44 -14.00 14.81
N THR A 42 8.29 -13.56 13.89
CA THR A 42 8.70 -14.30 12.69
C THR A 42 9.49 -15.55 13.06
N LEU A 43 10.46 -15.42 13.97
CA LEU A 43 11.21 -16.57 14.50
C LEU A 43 10.27 -17.56 15.23
N GLY A 44 9.29 -17.05 15.97
CA GLY A 44 8.27 -17.85 16.64
C GLY A 44 7.47 -18.75 15.68
N VAL A 45 7.27 -18.32 14.42
CA VAL A 45 6.61 -19.15 13.39
C VAL A 45 7.37 -20.45 13.12
N ALA A 46 8.69 -20.49 13.28
CA ALA A 46 9.45 -21.73 13.11
C ALA A 46 9.09 -22.82 14.13
N TYR A 47 8.55 -22.42 15.29
CA TYR A 47 8.26 -23.31 16.42
C TYR A 47 6.77 -23.61 16.61
N VAL A 48 5.91 -23.23 15.66
CA VAL A 48 4.47 -23.52 15.76
C VAL A 48 4.17 -24.97 15.40
N HIS A 49 3.23 -25.55 16.15
CA HIS A 49 2.75 -26.92 16.02
C HIS A 49 1.28 -26.97 15.61
N THR A 50 0.50 -25.93 15.91
CA THR A 50 -0.93 -25.87 15.58
C THR A 50 -1.28 -24.69 14.67
N LEU A 51 -2.40 -24.81 13.93
CA LEU A 51 -2.92 -23.71 13.11
C LEU A 51 -3.25 -22.47 13.97
N ARG A 52 -3.70 -22.68 15.21
CA ARG A 52 -4.03 -21.58 16.13
C ARG A 52 -2.80 -20.79 16.52
N GLU A 53 -1.69 -21.47 16.83
CA GLU A 53 -0.40 -20.81 17.09
C GLU A 53 0.10 -20.04 15.87
N LEU A 54 -0.03 -20.60 14.66
CA LEU A 54 0.35 -19.91 13.44
C LEU A 54 -0.49 -18.63 13.20
N VAL A 55 -1.80 -18.70 13.45
CA VAL A 55 -2.69 -17.52 13.36
C VAL A 55 -2.31 -16.48 14.41
N LEU A 56 -2.04 -16.89 15.65
CA LEU A 56 -1.60 -15.98 16.71
C LEU A 56 -0.28 -15.29 16.35
N ALA A 57 0.70 -16.04 15.84
CA ALA A 57 1.98 -15.47 15.40
C ALA A 57 1.78 -14.42 14.30
N ARG A 58 0.84 -14.62 13.37
CA ARG A 58 0.50 -13.65 12.32
C ARG A 58 -0.25 -12.43 12.85
N VAL A 59 -1.07 -12.58 13.87
CA VAL A 59 -1.72 -11.44 14.56
C VAL A 59 -0.67 -10.59 15.27
N LEU A 60 0.21 -11.21 16.05
CA LEU A 60 1.31 -10.52 16.73
C LEU A 60 2.21 -9.78 15.74
N LEU A 61 2.55 -10.45 14.64
CA LEU A 61 3.29 -9.86 13.54
C LEU A 61 2.63 -8.58 13.02
N GLY A 62 1.33 -8.60 12.72
CA GLY A 62 0.60 -7.44 12.21
C GLY A 62 0.56 -6.28 13.21
N ILE A 63 0.38 -6.58 14.50
CA ILE A 63 0.41 -5.58 15.59
C ILE A 63 1.78 -4.89 15.64
N PHE A 64 2.87 -5.64 15.56
CA PHE A 64 4.21 -5.07 15.70
C PHE A 64 4.69 -4.35 14.43
N GLU A 65 4.34 -4.86 13.25
CA GLU A 65 4.78 -4.31 11.96
C GLU A 65 4.13 -2.96 11.63
N CYS A 66 2.88 -2.73 12.07
CA CYS A 66 2.12 -1.52 11.71
C CYS A 66 2.75 -0.19 12.17
N ALA A 67 3.64 -0.22 13.17
CA ALA A 67 4.31 0.97 13.71
C ALA A 67 5.52 1.44 12.89
N TYR A 68 6.10 0.56 12.05
CA TYR A 68 7.33 0.86 11.34
C TYR A 68 7.19 1.99 10.32
N ILE A 69 6.25 1.86 9.37
CA ILE A 69 6.11 2.80 8.24
C ILE A 69 5.89 4.25 8.70
N PRO A 70 4.92 4.57 9.59
CA PRO A 70 4.71 5.96 10.02
C PRO A 70 5.93 6.53 10.76
N ALA A 71 6.56 5.75 11.64
CA ALA A 71 7.76 6.18 12.36
C ALA A 71 8.96 6.41 11.43
N ALA A 72 9.18 5.52 10.45
CA ALA A 72 10.26 5.65 9.47
C ALA A 72 10.08 6.88 8.58
N LEU A 73 8.87 7.12 8.05
CA LEU A 73 8.60 8.31 7.23
C LEU A 73 8.74 9.61 8.02
N ALA A 74 8.30 9.62 9.28
CA ALA A 74 8.44 10.78 10.16
C ALA A 74 9.93 11.05 10.48
N LEU A 75 10.72 10.01 10.79
CA LEU A 75 12.15 10.14 11.06
C LEU A 75 12.93 10.63 9.82
N ILE A 76 12.60 10.12 8.64
CA ILE A 76 13.15 10.61 7.36
C ILE A 76 12.81 12.08 7.17
N ALA A 77 11.58 12.49 7.49
CA ALA A 77 11.16 13.88 7.36
C ALA A 77 11.90 14.83 8.30
N ASP A 78 12.34 14.37 9.48
CA ASP A 78 13.16 15.16 10.40
C ASP A 78 14.60 15.31 9.92
N HIS A 79 15.20 14.24 9.39
CA HIS A 79 16.59 14.24 8.93
C HIS A 79 16.78 14.94 7.58
N HIS A 80 15.74 14.97 6.76
CA HIS A 80 15.81 15.47 5.38
C HIS A 80 14.90 16.68 5.15
N GLY A 81 15.52 17.77 4.67
CA GLY A 81 14.82 18.96 4.19
C GLY A 81 14.05 18.73 2.87
N PRO A 82 13.30 19.73 2.39
CA PRO A 82 12.43 19.59 1.21
C PRO A 82 13.13 19.09 -0.06
N SER A 83 14.41 19.41 -0.26
CA SER A 83 15.19 19.03 -1.44
C SER A 83 15.62 17.56 -1.46
N THR A 84 15.90 16.96 -0.29
CA THR A 84 16.44 15.59 -0.19
C THR A 84 15.43 14.57 0.31
N ARG A 85 14.32 15.01 0.93
CA ARG A 85 13.28 14.14 1.51
C ARG A 85 12.66 13.19 0.48
N GLY A 86 12.38 13.67 -0.73
CA GLY A 86 11.80 12.83 -1.78
C GLY A 86 12.70 11.65 -2.17
N VAL A 87 14.02 11.90 -2.25
CA VAL A 87 15.03 10.87 -2.53
C VAL A 87 15.12 9.87 -1.38
N ALA A 88 15.16 10.33 -0.13
CA ALA A 88 15.23 9.47 1.04
C ALA A 88 13.99 8.55 1.18
N ILE A 89 12.79 9.09 0.96
CA ILE A 89 11.55 8.30 0.93
C ILE A 89 11.60 7.27 -0.22
N SER A 90 12.06 7.67 -1.41
CA SER A 90 12.18 6.76 -2.56
C SER A 90 13.17 5.64 -2.30
N LEU A 91 14.29 5.91 -1.62
CA LEU A 91 15.28 4.90 -1.24
C LEU A 91 14.70 3.89 -0.24
N ASN A 92 13.93 4.36 0.76
CA ASN A 92 13.22 3.49 1.69
C ASN A 92 12.21 2.57 0.98
N LEU A 93 11.44 3.11 0.02
CA LEU A 93 10.50 2.32 -0.79
C LEU A 93 11.20 1.33 -1.73
N ALA A 94 12.34 1.71 -2.30
CA ALA A 94 13.17 0.82 -3.11
C ALA A 94 13.73 -0.32 -2.25
N GLY A 95 14.18 -0.03 -1.03
CA GLY A 95 14.61 -1.03 -0.05
C GLY A 95 13.50 -2.03 0.29
N MET A 96 12.28 -1.54 0.53
CA MET A 96 11.10 -2.40 0.75
C MET A 96 10.83 -3.33 -0.44
N SER A 97 10.88 -2.78 -1.66
CA SER A 97 10.65 -3.53 -2.91
C SER A 97 11.72 -4.60 -3.14
N GLY A 98 12.99 -4.23 -3.00
CA GLY A 98 14.12 -5.16 -3.12
C GLY A 98 14.10 -6.24 -2.04
N GLY A 99 13.77 -5.86 -0.81
CA GLY A 99 13.60 -6.76 0.32
C GLY A 99 12.53 -7.83 0.07
N MET A 100 11.37 -7.44 -0.47
CA MET A 100 10.31 -8.41 -0.81
C MET A 100 10.77 -9.43 -1.85
N ILE A 101 11.44 -8.98 -2.92
CA ILE A 101 11.93 -9.87 -3.99
C ILE A 101 13.01 -10.81 -3.46
N ALA A 102 13.97 -10.28 -2.70
CA ALA A 102 15.05 -11.06 -2.10
C ALA A 102 14.49 -12.07 -1.09
N ALA A 103 13.59 -11.65 -0.21
CA ALA A 103 12.98 -12.51 0.79
C ALA A 103 12.15 -13.63 0.16
N GLY A 104 11.35 -13.35 -0.87
CA GLY A 104 10.56 -14.37 -1.58
C GLY A 104 11.44 -15.46 -2.20
N THR A 105 12.55 -15.05 -2.83
CA THR A 105 13.51 -15.98 -3.46
C THR A 105 14.29 -16.79 -2.43
N LEU A 106 14.87 -16.10 -1.43
CA LEU A 106 15.69 -16.72 -0.39
C LEU A 106 14.87 -17.66 0.49
N SER A 107 13.70 -17.22 0.94
CA SER A 107 12.80 -18.07 1.73
C SER A 107 12.31 -19.27 0.94
N GLY A 108 12.01 -19.10 -0.36
CA GLY A 108 11.65 -20.21 -1.24
C GLY A 108 12.78 -21.23 -1.38
N TYR A 109 14.02 -20.78 -1.58
CA TYR A 109 15.20 -21.65 -1.67
C TYR A 109 15.46 -22.44 -0.39
N VAL A 110 15.46 -21.74 0.75
CA VAL A 110 15.65 -22.35 2.07
C VAL A 110 14.51 -23.32 2.40
N ALA A 111 13.26 -22.93 2.10
CA ALA A 111 12.10 -23.78 2.33
C ALA A 111 12.15 -25.07 1.49
N GLN A 112 12.73 -25.01 0.29
CA GLN A 112 12.89 -26.16 -0.58
C GLN A 112 13.99 -27.13 -0.12
N THR A 113 15.08 -26.60 0.41
CA THR A 113 16.28 -27.38 0.77
C THR A 113 16.24 -27.90 2.19
N TRP A 114 15.86 -27.04 3.15
CA TRP A 114 15.88 -27.34 4.58
C TRP A 114 14.49 -27.35 5.21
N GLY A 115 13.46 -26.89 4.49
CA GLY A 115 12.08 -26.83 4.97
C GLY A 115 11.68 -25.44 5.45
N TRP A 116 10.37 -25.16 5.40
CA TRP A 116 9.82 -23.82 5.66
C TRP A 116 10.16 -23.25 7.04
N ARG A 117 10.33 -24.11 8.07
CA ARG A 117 10.71 -23.66 9.42
C ARG A 117 12.06 -22.95 9.44
N TYR A 118 13.05 -23.48 8.72
CA TYR A 118 14.37 -22.83 8.61
C TYR A 118 14.30 -21.50 7.85
N ALA A 119 13.35 -21.34 6.91
CA ALA A 119 13.16 -20.07 6.22
C ALA A 119 12.69 -18.97 7.20
N PHE A 120 11.73 -19.29 8.07
CA PHE A 120 11.30 -18.37 9.13
C PHE A 120 12.39 -18.12 10.17
N SER A 121 13.16 -19.15 10.56
CA SER A 121 14.28 -18.97 11.48
C SER A 121 15.36 -18.05 10.91
N LEU A 122 15.75 -18.25 9.65
CA LEU A 122 16.74 -17.43 8.97
C LEU A 122 16.28 -15.96 8.90
N LEU A 123 15.05 -15.73 8.44
CA LEU A 123 14.50 -14.37 8.35
C LEU A 123 14.34 -13.71 9.71
N GLY A 124 13.92 -14.45 10.73
CA GLY A 124 13.80 -13.97 12.10
C GLY A 124 15.15 -13.54 12.69
N TRP A 125 16.19 -14.39 12.56
CA TRP A 125 17.54 -14.04 13.03
C TRP A 125 18.16 -12.89 12.24
N PHE A 126 17.97 -12.87 10.93
CA PHE A 126 18.43 -11.75 10.09
C PHE A 126 17.74 -10.44 10.50
N GLY A 127 16.43 -10.47 10.77
CA GLY A 127 15.69 -9.31 11.26
C GLY A 127 16.18 -8.83 12.64
N LEU A 128 16.51 -9.74 13.56
CA LEU A 128 17.11 -9.39 14.86
C LEU A 128 18.50 -8.76 14.70
N ALA A 129 19.33 -9.28 13.79
CA ALA A 129 20.62 -8.69 13.48
C ALA A 129 20.46 -7.27 12.92
N LEU A 130 19.49 -7.07 12.01
CA LEU A 130 19.14 -5.73 11.53
C LEU A 130 18.59 -4.83 12.63
N ALA A 131 17.82 -5.35 13.58
CA ALA A 131 17.34 -4.58 14.74
C ALA A 131 18.50 -4.10 15.61
N ALA A 132 19.51 -4.94 15.83
CA ALA A 132 20.72 -4.56 16.56
C ALA A 132 21.51 -3.47 15.80
N VAL A 133 21.67 -3.61 14.48
CA VAL A 133 22.31 -2.57 13.66
C VAL A 133 21.50 -1.27 13.70
N ALA A 134 20.17 -1.35 13.60
CA ALA A 134 19.29 -0.20 13.67
C ALA A 134 19.39 0.51 15.04
N ALA A 135 19.47 -0.25 16.14
CA ALA A 135 19.66 0.30 17.48
C ALA A 135 20.96 1.10 17.63
N LEU A 136 21.99 0.78 16.84
CA LEU A 136 23.29 1.45 16.86
C LEU A 136 23.43 2.57 15.82
N THR A 137 22.54 2.67 14.84
CA THR A 137 22.69 3.59 13.69
C THR A 137 21.53 4.57 13.58
N VAL A 138 20.31 4.15 13.90
CA VAL A 138 19.09 4.95 13.82
C VAL A 138 18.90 5.71 15.11
N HIS A 139 19.07 7.03 15.05
CA HIS A 139 18.92 7.93 16.18
C HIS A 139 17.90 9.01 15.84
N ASP A 140 17.28 9.58 16.87
CA ASP A 140 16.46 10.78 16.67
C ASP A 140 17.36 12.00 16.50
N THR A 141 16.98 12.90 15.61
CA THR A 141 17.50 14.26 15.57
C THR A 141 16.94 15.06 16.75
N ALA A 142 17.64 16.13 17.14
CA ALA A 142 17.12 17.10 18.10
C ALA A 142 15.69 17.51 17.68
N PRO A 143 14.73 17.60 18.63
CA PRO A 143 13.35 17.86 18.31
C PRO A 143 13.25 19.15 17.49
N THR A 144 12.86 19.03 16.22
CA THR A 144 12.45 20.18 15.43
C THR A 144 11.24 20.80 16.15
N VAL A 145 11.21 22.13 16.20
CA VAL A 145 10.20 22.97 16.88
C VAL A 145 8.74 22.60 16.53
N ALA A 146 8.52 21.74 15.54
CA ALA A 146 7.24 21.11 15.22
C ALA A 146 6.69 20.13 16.28
N ASN A 147 7.46 19.79 17.32
CA ASN A 147 7.00 19.02 18.49
C ASN A 147 6.35 19.89 19.58
N GLU A 148 5.69 20.99 19.23
CA GLU A 148 4.80 21.65 20.20
C GLU A 148 3.63 20.71 20.54
N PRO A 149 3.42 20.35 21.82
CA PRO A 149 2.28 19.54 22.26
C PRO A 149 0.89 20.19 22.01
N GLY A 150 0.84 21.35 21.33
CA GLY A 150 -0.32 22.20 21.13
C GLY A 150 -0.87 22.27 19.70
N ALA A 151 -0.17 21.78 18.67
CA ALA A 151 -0.69 21.78 17.29
C ALA A 151 -1.70 20.64 17.02
N ARG A 152 -2.39 20.15 18.05
CA ARG A 152 -3.53 19.25 17.89
C ARG A 152 -4.58 20.00 17.09
N ASN A 153 -4.92 19.48 15.92
CA ASN A 153 -6.13 19.88 15.21
C ASN A 153 -7.29 19.87 16.22
N THR A 154 -7.80 21.05 16.54
CA THR A 154 -9.01 21.27 17.36
C THR A 154 -10.29 20.84 16.64
N VAL A 155 -10.16 20.13 15.51
CA VAL A 155 -11.27 19.70 14.67
C VAL A 155 -11.78 18.36 15.19
N SER A 156 -13.09 18.31 15.47
CA SER A 156 -13.77 17.09 15.89
C SER A 156 -13.60 15.99 14.84
N LEU A 157 -13.12 14.80 15.27
CA LEU A 157 -13.03 13.61 14.42
C LEU A 157 -14.36 13.32 13.70
N ARG A 158 -15.48 13.53 14.39
CA ARG A 158 -16.83 13.35 13.83
C ARG A 158 -17.10 14.32 12.68
N ALA A 159 -16.63 15.56 12.77
CA ALA A 159 -16.77 16.53 11.70
C ALA A 159 -15.96 16.14 10.45
N ASN A 160 -14.71 15.68 10.65
CA ASN A 160 -13.89 15.16 9.54
C ASN A 160 -14.55 13.94 8.87
N LEU A 161 -15.02 12.97 9.66
CA LEU A 161 -15.70 11.80 9.12
C LEU A 161 -16.99 12.17 8.36
N ALA A 162 -17.77 13.12 8.88
CA ALA A 162 -18.97 13.62 8.21
C ALA A 162 -18.63 14.35 6.90
N LEU A 163 -17.53 15.11 6.85
CA LEU A 163 -17.05 15.75 5.63
C LEU A 163 -16.66 14.71 4.59
N LEU A 164 -15.85 13.71 4.97
CA LEU A 164 -15.43 12.63 4.07
C LEU A 164 -16.64 11.87 3.50
N ALA A 165 -17.66 11.64 4.33
CA ALA A 165 -18.91 11.02 3.90
C ALA A 165 -19.77 11.91 2.98
N ARG A 166 -19.55 13.23 2.96
CA ARG A 166 -20.27 14.20 2.12
C ARG A 166 -19.55 14.55 0.83
N THR A 167 -18.28 14.18 0.69
CA THR A 167 -17.45 14.43 -0.50
C THR A 167 -17.50 13.22 -1.44
N PRO A 168 -18.32 13.23 -2.50
CA PRO A 168 -18.52 12.05 -3.34
C PRO A 168 -17.25 11.63 -4.08
N THR A 169 -16.38 12.59 -4.44
CA THR A 169 -15.10 12.26 -5.09
C THR A 169 -14.20 11.45 -4.16
N TYR A 170 -14.16 11.78 -2.87
CA TYR A 170 -13.41 11.01 -1.87
C TYR A 170 -13.95 9.58 -1.74
N GLN A 171 -15.26 9.41 -1.68
CA GLN A 171 -15.89 8.08 -1.58
C GLN A 171 -15.57 7.19 -2.80
N LEU A 172 -15.55 7.77 -3.99
CA LEU A 172 -15.24 7.04 -5.22
C LEU A 172 -13.75 6.65 -5.30
N VAL A 173 -12.85 7.54 -4.89
CA VAL A 173 -11.41 7.21 -4.79
C VAL A 173 -11.18 6.16 -3.70
N LEU A 174 -11.88 6.24 -2.56
CA LEU A 174 -11.82 5.23 -1.50
C LEU A 174 -12.28 3.85 -2.00
N LEU A 175 -13.42 3.77 -2.69
CA LEU A 175 -13.92 2.53 -3.28
C LEU A 175 -12.93 1.97 -4.31
N GLN A 176 -12.36 2.83 -5.17
CA GLN A 176 -11.32 2.43 -6.12
C GLN A 176 -10.11 1.83 -5.40
N SER A 177 -9.68 2.43 -4.29
CA SER A 177 -8.56 1.94 -3.49
C SER A 177 -8.82 0.55 -2.91
N MET A 178 -10.01 0.36 -2.33
CA MET A 178 -10.44 -0.91 -1.76
C MET A 178 -10.42 -2.03 -2.82
N LEU A 179 -10.98 -1.76 -4.00
CA LEU A 179 -11.00 -2.71 -5.12
C LEU A 179 -9.59 -3.05 -5.62
N ASN A 180 -8.73 -2.04 -5.75
CA ASN A 180 -7.35 -2.22 -6.17
C ASN A 180 -6.56 -3.06 -5.16
N SER A 181 -6.64 -2.72 -3.87
CA SER A 181 -5.92 -3.44 -2.83
C SER A 181 -6.38 -4.86 -2.63
N ALA A 182 -7.68 -5.13 -2.77
CA ALA A 182 -8.19 -6.49 -2.79
C ALA A 182 -7.48 -7.37 -3.85
N GLY A 183 -7.28 -6.84 -5.06
CA GLY A 183 -6.53 -7.54 -6.11
C GLY A 183 -5.04 -7.70 -5.79
N VAL A 184 -4.37 -6.63 -5.33
CA VAL A 184 -2.93 -6.67 -5.03
C VAL A 184 -2.60 -7.64 -3.89
N TRP A 185 -3.37 -7.62 -2.81
CA TRP A 185 -3.16 -8.55 -1.69
C TRP A 185 -3.45 -10.00 -2.07
N MET A 186 -4.43 -10.23 -2.96
CA MET A 186 -4.69 -11.55 -3.52
C MET A 186 -3.47 -12.07 -4.29
N PHE A 187 -2.87 -11.22 -5.13
CA PHE A 187 -1.66 -11.56 -5.87
C PHE A 187 -0.48 -11.86 -4.95
N TRP A 188 -0.15 -10.98 -4.01
CA TRP A 188 0.97 -11.20 -3.07
C TRP A 188 0.83 -12.49 -2.27
N GLN A 189 -0.39 -12.87 -1.90
CA GLN A 189 -0.60 -14.07 -1.09
C GLN A 189 -0.61 -15.37 -1.91
N TRP A 190 -1.12 -15.34 -3.14
CA TRP A 190 -1.47 -16.56 -3.87
C TRP A 190 -0.72 -16.76 -5.20
N LEU A 191 -0.10 -15.72 -5.76
CA LEU A 191 0.57 -15.83 -7.06
C LEU A 191 1.77 -16.78 -7.05
N PRO A 192 2.66 -16.77 -6.02
CA PRO A 192 3.72 -17.77 -5.93
C PRO A 192 3.16 -19.20 -5.94
N LEU A 193 2.12 -19.45 -5.14
CA LEU A 193 1.48 -20.77 -5.08
C LEU A 193 0.90 -21.17 -6.44
N TYR A 194 0.27 -20.25 -7.15
CA TYR A 194 -0.23 -20.51 -8.51
C TYR A 194 0.89 -20.90 -9.47
N TYR A 195 2.02 -20.18 -9.46
CA TYR A 195 3.15 -20.54 -10.31
C TYR A 195 3.74 -21.91 -9.97
N GLN A 196 3.79 -22.26 -8.69
CA GLN A 196 4.21 -23.58 -8.24
C GLN A 196 3.22 -24.67 -8.70
N GLU A 197 1.92 -24.48 -8.52
CA GLU A 197 0.90 -25.50 -8.82
C GLU A 197 0.71 -25.70 -10.32
N THR A 198 0.68 -24.61 -11.10
CA THR A 198 0.38 -24.63 -12.53
C THR A 198 1.61 -24.90 -13.39
N TYR A 199 2.74 -24.24 -13.13
CA TYR A 199 3.95 -24.37 -13.96
C TYR A 199 5.05 -25.23 -13.32
N LYS A 200 4.77 -25.82 -12.15
CA LYS A 200 5.70 -26.71 -11.43
C LYS A 200 7.05 -26.05 -11.15
N LEU A 201 7.06 -24.73 -10.96
CA LEU A 201 8.27 -24.03 -10.56
C LEU A 201 8.76 -24.51 -9.19
N SER A 202 10.07 -24.44 -8.99
CA SER A 202 10.68 -24.58 -7.67
C SER A 202 10.12 -23.53 -6.70
N LEU A 203 10.18 -23.76 -5.39
CA LEU A 203 9.70 -22.78 -4.41
C LEU A 203 10.45 -21.44 -4.52
N ALA A 204 11.76 -21.50 -4.79
CA ALA A 204 12.56 -20.32 -5.07
C ALA A 204 12.10 -19.58 -6.34
N GLY A 205 11.86 -20.31 -7.44
CA GLY A 205 11.38 -19.73 -8.70
C GLY A 205 9.97 -19.15 -8.57
N ALA A 206 9.06 -19.86 -7.91
CA ALA A 206 7.71 -19.38 -7.61
C ALA A 206 7.73 -18.12 -6.73
N GLY A 207 8.57 -18.09 -5.69
CA GLY A 207 8.77 -16.93 -4.83
C GLY A 207 9.33 -15.72 -5.58
N PHE A 208 10.38 -15.94 -6.40
CA PHE A 208 10.95 -14.89 -7.25
C PHE A 208 9.91 -14.36 -8.23
N SER A 209 9.31 -15.21 -9.05
CA SER A 209 8.38 -14.79 -10.10
C SER A 209 7.12 -14.14 -9.54
N GLY A 210 6.58 -14.69 -8.45
CA GLY A 210 5.37 -14.15 -7.81
C GLY A 210 5.58 -12.77 -7.19
N THR A 211 6.81 -12.43 -6.77
CA THR A 211 7.09 -11.12 -6.17
C THR A 211 7.72 -10.14 -7.16
N PHE A 212 8.69 -10.58 -7.98
CA PHE A 212 9.42 -9.74 -8.93
C PHE A 212 8.49 -9.14 -9.99
N MET A 213 7.65 -9.97 -10.62
CA MET A 213 6.80 -9.53 -11.74
C MET A 213 5.82 -8.43 -11.32
N LEU A 214 5.36 -8.44 -10.07
CA LEU A 214 4.49 -7.42 -9.52
C LEU A 214 5.27 -6.22 -9.01
N THR A 215 6.27 -6.45 -8.16
CA THR A 215 6.91 -5.39 -7.36
C THR A 215 7.83 -4.53 -8.20
N ALA A 216 8.67 -5.13 -9.04
CA ALA A 216 9.64 -4.38 -9.85
C ALA A 216 8.92 -3.49 -10.87
N THR A 217 7.89 -4.02 -11.53
CA THR A 217 7.09 -3.28 -12.50
C THR A 217 6.16 -2.26 -11.86
N ALA A 218 5.66 -2.53 -10.64
CA ALA A 218 4.90 -1.56 -9.87
C ALA A 218 5.75 -0.34 -9.52
N LEU A 219 7.01 -0.54 -9.10
CA LEU A 219 7.94 0.55 -8.79
C LEU A 219 8.17 1.44 -10.03
N VAL A 220 8.45 0.83 -11.19
CA VAL A 220 8.59 1.55 -12.46
C VAL A 220 7.31 2.31 -12.80
N GLY A 221 6.16 1.65 -12.66
CA GLY A 221 4.85 2.26 -12.89
C GLY A 221 4.62 3.49 -12.00
N ILE A 222 4.86 3.39 -10.69
CA ILE A 222 4.67 4.50 -9.74
C ILE A 222 5.59 5.68 -10.09
N LEU A 223 6.86 5.43 -10.40
CA LEU A 223 7.82 6.48 -10.74
C LEU A 223 7.43 7.21 -12.03
N LEU A 224 7.09 6.46 -13.08
CA LEU A 224 6.65 7.04 -14.36
C LEU A 224 5.30 7.76 -14.22
N GLY A 225 4.38 7.20 -13.44
CA GLY A 225 3.07 7.78 -13.16
C GLY A 225 3.16 9.06 -12.35
N GLY A 226 4.06 9.13 -11.38
CA GLY A 226 4.36 10.34 -10.61
C GLY A 226 4.93 11.43 -11.50
N TYR A 227 5.95 11.12 -12.31
CA TYR A 227 6.50 12.06 -13.28
C TYR A 227 5.45 12.59 -14.28
N ALA A 228 4.59 11.70 -14.78
CA ALA A 228 3.48 12.09 -15.64
C ALA A 228 2.46 12.97 -14.89
N SER A 229 2.17 12.67 -13.63
CA SER A 229 1.28 13.49 -12.78
C SER A 229 1.83 14.91 -12.58
N ASP A 230 3.13 15.04 -12.36
CA ASP A 230 3.78 16.35 -12.18
C ASP A 230 3.79 17.14 -13.49
N ARG A 231 4.07 16.47 -14.62
CA ARG A 231 4.11 17.12 -15.93
C ARG A 231 2.75 17.53 -16.44
N PHE A 232 1.74 16.67 -16.28
CA PHE A 232 0.41 16.90 -16.86
C PHE A 232 -0.61 17.45 -15.86
N GLY A 233 -0.52 17.04 -14.60
CA GLY A 233 -1.47 17.37 -13.53
C GLY A 233 -1.21 18.71 -12.82
N LYS A 234 0.00 19.27 -12.89
CA LYS A 234 0.35 20.54 -12.21
C LYS A 234 -0.58 21.71 -12.59
N ASP A 235 -0.96 21.81 -13.87
CA ASP A 235 -1.82 22.90 -14.34
C ASP A 235 -3.31 22.58 -14.34
N LYS A 236 -3.68 21.30 -14.39
CA LYS A 236 -5.08 20.87 -14.43
C LYS A 236 -5.25 19.65 -13.50
N PRO A 237 -5.67 19.85 -12.24
CA PRO A 237 -5.85 18.76 -11.27
C PRO A 237 -6.75 17.62 -11.78
N LEU A 238 -7.74 17.95 -12.63
CA LEU A 238 -8.65 17.00 -13.27
C LEU A 238 -7.95 15.96 -14.17
N ARG A 239 -6.73 16.22 -14.63
CA ARG A 239 -5.97 15.24 -15.42
C ARG A 239 -5.51 14.04 -14.58
N ARG A 240 -5.35 14.21 -13.26
CA ARG A 240 -4.93 13.13 -12.34
C ARG A 240 -5.93 11.97 -12.30
N PRO A 241 -7.23 12.19 -11.98
CA PRO A 241 -8.22 11.11 -12.02
C PRO A 241 -8.49 10.60 -13.44
N LEU A 242 -8.29 11.41 -14.49
CA LEU A 242 -8.40 10.95 -15.87
C LEU A 242 -7.28 9.95 -16.24
N ILE A 243 -6.02 10.27 -15.93
CA ILE A 243 -4.88 9.36 -16.11
C ILE A 243 -5.14 8.05 -15.36
N MET A 244 -5.55 8.15 -14.10
CA MET A 244 -5.90 7.00 -13.28
C MET A 244 -6.99 6.14 -13.93
N THR A 245 -8.05 6.77 -14.45
CA THR A 245 -9.16 6.09 -15.13
C THR A 245 -8.67 5.33 -16.38
N ILE A 246 -7.92 5.98 -17.26
CA ILE A 246 -7.40 5.38 -18.49
C ILE A 246 -6.55 4.16 -18.18
N CYS A 247 -5.60 4.29 -17.25
CA CYS A 247 -4.73 3.20 -16.84
C CYS A 247 -5.51 1.99 -16.31
N TYR A 248 -6.54 2.21 -15.50
CA TYR A 248 -7.32 1.11 -14.94
C TYR A 248 -8.21 0.43 -16.01
N PHE A 249 -8.76 1.18 -16.98
CA PHE A 249 -9.43 0.58 -18.12
C PHE A 249 -8.48 -0.28 -18.98
N CYS A 250 -7.26 0.20 -19.22
CA CYS A 250 -6.26 -0.56 -19.95
C CYS A 250 -5.77 -1.79 -19.17
N ALA A 251 -5.66 -1.70 -17.84
CA ALA A 251 -5.21 -2.79 -16.99
C ALA A 251 -6.28 -3.88 -16.81
N ALA A 252 -7.56 -3.51 -16.79
CA ALA A 252 -8.68 -4.42 -16.52
C ALA A 252 -8.66 -5.71 -17.37
N PRO A 253 -8.61 -5.68 -18.72
CA PRO A 253 -8.70 -6.90 -19.53
C PRO A 253 -7.46 -7.81 -19.42
N ILE A 254 -6.32 -7.29 -18.96
CA ILE A 254 -5.03 -8.00 -19.03
C ILE A 254 -5.07 -9.33 -18.25
N LEU A 255 -5.76 -9.36 -17.11
CA LEU A 255 -5.80 -10.54 -16.24
C LEU A 255 -6.83 -11.59 -16.69
N LEU A 256 -7.65 -11.33 -17.70
CA LEU A 256 -8.50 -12.36 -18.31
C LEU A 256 -7.67 -13.47 -18.96
N VAL A 257 -6.38 -13.20 -19.23
CA VAL A 257 -5.42 -14.19 -19.70
C VAL A 257 -5.32 -15.41 -18.76
N PHE A 258 -5.61 -15.27 -17.46
CA PHE A 258 -5.63 -16.40 -16.52
C PHE A 258 -6.69 -17.45 -16.88
N LEU A 259 -7.77 -17.06 -17.58
CA LEU A 259 -8.79 -17.99 -18.07
C LEU A 259 -8.31 -18.83 -19.26
N ALA A 260 -7.38 -18.28 -20.06
CA ALA A 260 -6.80 -18.95 -21.21
C ALA A 260 -5.66 -19.92 -20.84
N GLN A 261 -5.17 -19.88 -19.59
CA GLN A 261 -4.07 -20.70 -19.07
C GLN A 261 -2.87 -20.82 -20.03
N PRO A 262 -2.28 -19.69 -20.47
CA PRO A 262 -1.16 -19.73 -21.41
C PRO A 262 0.12 -20.27 -20.75
N GLY A 263 1.19 -20.41 -21.52
CA GLY A 263 2.51 -20.71 -21.00
C GLY A 263 3.03 -19.65 -20.01
N TYR A 264 3.98 -20.06 -19.17
CA TYR A 264 4.54 -19.25 -18.08
C TYR A 264 5.02 -17.85 -18.52
N ALA A 265 5.71 -17.77 -19.66
CA ALA A 265 6.27 -16.51 -20.16
C ALA A 265 5.18 -15.47 -20.48
N VAL A 266 4.13 -15.89 -21.19
CA VAL A 266 3.00 -15.04 -21.56
C VAL A 266 2.28 -14.56 -20.30
N LEU A 267 1.97 -15.47 -19.37
CA LEU A 267 1.28 -15.10 -18.14
C LEU A 267 2.10 -14.12 -17.29
N SER A 268 3.40 -14.39 -17.12
CA SER A 268 4.29 -13.52 -16.34
C SER A 268 4.44 -12.14 -16.97
N ALA A 269 4.54 -12.06 -18.30
CA ALA A 269 4.54 -10.80 -19.02
C ALA A 269 3.22 -10.04 -18.86
N SER A 270 2.07 -10.72 -18.88
CA SER A 270 0.77 -10.11 -18.62
C SER A 270 0.64 -9.58 -17.18
N VAL A 271 1.11 -10.32 -16.18
CA VAL A 271 1.12 -9.87 -14.77
C VAL A 271 2.03 -8.65 -14.61
N ALA A 272 3.20 -8.66 -15.22
CA ALA A 272 4.14 -7.54 -15.26
C ALA A 272 3.52 -6.29 -15.91
N LEU A 273 2.90 -6.45 -17.08
CA LEU A 273 2.21 -5.36 -17.80
C LEU A 273 1.04 -4.81 -16.98
N PHE A 274 0.22 -5.69 -16.42
CA PHE A 274 -0.88 -5.31 -15.52
C PHE A 274 -0.38 -4.46 -14.36
N SER A 275 0.66 -4.93 -13.66
CA SER A 275 1.19 -4.23 -12.51
C SER A 275 1.79 -2.87 -12.88
N LEU A 276 2.51 -2.79 -14.00
CA LEU A 276 3.06 -1.53 -14.51
C LEU A 276 1.96 -0.50 -14.80
N VAL A 277 0.98 -0.87 -15.63
CA VAL A 277 -0.09 0.03 -16.08
C VAL A 277 -0.96 0.47 -14.91
N ARG A 278 -1.35 -0.47 -14.04
CA ARG A 278 -2.14 -0.20 -12.83
C ARG A 278 -1.41 0.75 -11.88
N SER A 279 -0.12 0.51 -11.63
CA SER A 279 0.68 1.30 -10.69
C SER A 279 0.99 2.70 -11.20
N PHE A 280 1.10 2.86 -12.53
CA PHE A 280 1.17 4.18 -13.18
C PHE A 280 -0.07 5.02 -12.87
N GLY A 281 -1.26 4.43 -12.98
CA GLY A 281 -2.51 5.09 -12.58
C GLY A 281 -2.53 5.40 -11.08
N GLN A 282 -2.14 4.42 -10.25
CA GLN A 282 -2.18 4.50 -8.79
C GLN A 282 -1.33 5.66 -8.22
N ALA A 283 -0.24 6.07 -8.89
CA ALA A 283 0.58 7.20 -8.46
C ALA A 283 -0.21 8.51 -8.24
N ASN A 284 -1.38 8.64 -8.88
CA ASN A 284 -2.24 9.82 -8.79
C ASN A 284 -3.20 9.80 -7.58
N GLU A 285 -3.38 8.66 -6.92
CA GLU A 285 -4.41 8.44 -5.89
C GLU A 285 -4.22 9.38 -4.68
N ASN A 286 -3.03 9.36 -4.07
CA ASN A 286 -2.71 10.24 -2.93
C ASN A 286 -2.68 11.73 -3.31
N LEU A 287 -2.32 12.04 -4.56
CA LEU A 287 -2.28 13.41 -5.07
C LEU A 287 -3.69 13.99 -5.22
N ILE A 288 -4.66 13.18 -5.66
CA ILE A 288 -6.08 13.57 -5.72
C ILE A 288 -6.61 13.90 -4.32
N LEU A 289 -6.25 13.12 -3.30
CA LEU A 289 -6.63 13.41 -1.91
C LEU A 289 -6.04 14.74 -1.42
N CYS A 290 -4.80 15.03 -1.78
CA CYS A 290 -4.17 16.32 -1.47
C CYS A 290 -4.87 17.50 -2.15
N ASP A 291 -5.36 17.34 -3.38
CA ASP A 291 -6.09 18.39 -4.10
C ASP A 291 -7.49 18.64 -3.51
N LEU A 292 -8.13 17.59 -2.99
CA LEU A 292 -9.52 17.64 -2.49
C LEU A 292 -9.64 18.12 -1.04
N LEU A 293 -8.62 17.87 -0.21
CA LEU A 293 -8.73 18.01 1.23
C LEU A 293 -7.76 19.04 1.78
N ALA A 294 -8.24 19.82 2.74
CA ALA A 294 -7.41 20.78 3.45
C ALA A 294 -6.34 20.03 4.28
N PRO A 295 -5.14 20.61 4.52
CA PRO A 295 -4.07 19.96 5.29
C PRO A 295 -4.52 19.37 6.64
N ARG A 296 -5.49 20.02 7.29
CA ARG A 296 -6.04 19.59 8.58
C ARG A 296 -6.87 18.30 8.51
N GLU A 297 -7.45 17.99 7.35
CA GLU A 297 -8.34 16.85 7.15
C GLU A 297 -7.62 15.64 6.57
N ARG A 298 -6.48 15.86 5.90
CA ARG A 298 -5.70 14.84 5.18
C ARG A 298 -5.28 13.67 6.04
N SER A 299 -4.85 13.91 7.29
CA SER A 299 -4.43 12.84 8.19
C SER A 299 -5.59 11.87 8.52
N THR A 300 -6.78 12.41 8.82
CA THR A 300 -7.97 11.58 9.06
C THR A 300 -8.36 10.81 7.80
N ALA A 301 -8.34 11.47 6.65
CA ALA A 301 -8.69 10.87 5.36
C ALA A 301 -7.76 9.71 5.00
N LEU A 302 -6.44 9.92 5.07
CA LEU A 302 -5.44 8.88 4.81
C LEU A 302 -5.57 7.71 5.81
N GLY A 303 -5.92 7.97 7.07
CA GLY A 303 -6.18 6.94 8.07
C GLY A 303 -7.39 6.06 7.71
N VAL A 304 -8.52 6.68 7.36
CA VAL A 304 -9.72 5.95 6.87
C VAL A 304 -9.40 5.18 5.60
N PHE A 305 -8.63 5.79 4.69
CA PHE A 305 -8.18 5.20 3.45
C PHE A 305 -7.40 3.92 3.69
N LEU A 306 -6.38 3.97 4.56
CA LEU A 306 -5.55 2.83 4.92
C LEU A 306 -6.35 1.70 5.56
N LEU A 307 -7.25 2.02 6.50
CA LEU A 307 -8.09 1.01 7.16
C LEU A 307 -8.99 0.28 6.15
N ALA A 308 -9.66 1.02 5.28
CA ALA A 308 -10.53 0.45 4.25
C ALA A 308 -9.72 -0.39 3.25
N ASN A 309 -8.55 0.10 2.85
CA ASN A 309 -7.62 -0.56 1.94
C ASN A 309 -7.16 -1.93 2.48
N VAL A 310 -6.71 -1.97 3.73
CA VAL A 310 -6.26 -3.19 4.41
C VAL A 310 -7.42 -4.15 4.67
N GLY A 311 -8.59 -3.64 5.09
CA GLY A 311 -9.79 -4.44 5.30
C GLY A 311 -10.25 -5.14 4.01
N ALA A 312 -10.28 -4.41 2.89
CA ALA A 312 -10.60 -4.97 1.58
C ALA A 312 -9.60 -6.05 1.15
N GLY A 313 -8.30 -5.81 1.34
CA GLY A 313 -7.24 -6.81 1.12
C GLY A 313 -7.45 -8.09 1.95
N SER A 314 -7.77 -7.92 3.24
CA SER A 314 -8.01 -9.02 4.18
C SER A 314 -9.15 -9.92 3.74
N ILE A 315 -10.27 -9.33 3.32
CA ILE A 315 -11.44 -10.04 2.81
C ILE A 315 -11.10 -10.75 1.50
N ALA A 316 -10.41 -10.07 0.58
CA ALA A 316 -10.03 -10.62 -0.71
C ALA A 316 -9.15 -11.87 -0.60
N ILE A 317 -8.21 -11.91 0.36
CA ILE A 317 -7.41 -13.12 0.62
C ILE A 317 -8.28 -14.31 1.02
N LEU A 318 -9.35 -14.10 1.78
CA LEU A 318 -10.30 -15.15 2.16
C LEU A 318 -11.16 -15.57 0.97
N VAL A 319 -11.69 -14.62 0.21
CA VAL A 319 -12.47 -14.87 -1.00
C VAL A 319 -11.64 -15.65 -2.02
N ALA A 320 -10.37 -15.30 -2.23
CA ALA A 320 -9.46 -16.06 -3.10
C ALA A 320 -9.24 -17.50 -2.62
N ALA A 321 -9.15 -17.71 -1.29
CA ALA A 321 -9.02 -19.05 -0.73
C ALA A 321 -10.27 -19.90 -1.00
N TRP A 322 -11.46 -19.29 -0.88
CA TRP A 322 -12.73 -19.92 -1.17
C TRP A 322 -12.87 -20.22 -2.67
N LEU A 323 -12.58 -19.24 -3.54
CA LEU A 323 -12.58 -19.40 -5.00
C LEU A 323 -11.60 -20.48 -5.48
N ARG A 324 -10.42 -20.58 -4.86
CA ARG A 324 -9.46 -21.66 -5.12
C ARG A 324 -10.07 -23.04 -4.93
N GLY A 325 -10.93 -23.21 -3.93
CA GLY A 325 -11.57 -24.50 -3.64
C GLY A 325 -12.64 -24.93 -4.63
N ILE A 326 -13.26 -23.98 -5.35
CA ILE A 326 -14.37 -24.26 -6.28
C ILE A 326 -13.99 -24.13 -7.77
N HIS A 327 -13.26 -23.07 -8.13
CA HIS A 327 -12.95 -22.72 -9.52
C HIS A 327 -11.44 -22.63 -9.80
N GLY A 328 -10.60 -22.80 -8.78
CA GLY A 328 -9.15 -22.65 -8.88
C GLY A 328 -8.69 -21.19 -8.82
N LEU A 329 -7.38 -21.01 -8.61
CA LEU A 329 -6.76 -19.69 -8.45
C LEU A 329 -6.75 -18.87 -9.75
N GLY A 330 -6.71 -19.51 -10.93
CA GLY A 330 -6.77 -18.80 -12.21
C GLY A 330 -8.06 -18.00 -12.36
N PHE A 331 -9.20 -18.58 -11.98
CA PHE A 331 -10.47 -17.86 -11.95
C PHE A 331 -10.46 -16.71 -10.94
N ALA A 332 -9.90 -16.91 -9.75
CA ALA A 332 -9.77 -15.85 -8.74
C ALA A 332 -8.97 -14.65 -9.25
N PHE A 333 -7.86 -14.88 -9.95
CA PHE A 333 -7.08 -13.80 -10.58
C PHE A 333 -7.81 -13.14 -11.75
N ALA A 334 -8.56 -13.90 -12.55
CA ALA A 334 -9.40 -13.32 -13.59
C ALA A 334 -10.51 -12.42 -13.01
N CYS A 335 -11.07 -12.74 -11.84
CA CYS A 335 -12.03 -11.87 -11.16
C CYS A 335 -11.44 -10.49 -10.82
N ILE A 336 -10.12 -10.37 -10.64
CA ILE A 336 -9.45 -9.08 -10.42
C ILE A 336 -9.66 -8.15 -11.62
N SER A 337 -9.78 -8.66 -12.85
CA SER A 337 -10.17 -7.86 -14.02
C SER A 337 -11.48 -7.12 -13.80
N GLY A 338 -12.49 -7.79 -13.26
CA GLY A 338 -13.78 -7.19 -12.93
C GLY A 338 -13.67 -6.13 -11.82
N MET A 339 -12.83 -6.39 -10.80
CA MET A 339 -12.57 -5.45 -9.72
C MET A 339 -11.86 -4.19 -10.22
N VAL A 340 -10.89 -4.34 -11.11
CA VAL A 340 -10.12 -3.23 -11.72
C VAL A 340 -10.99 -2.45 -12.69
N LEU A 341 -11.90 -3.11 -13.42
CA LEU A 341 -12.91 -2.43 -14.24
C LEU A 341 -13.87 -1.60 -13.38
N ALA A 342 -14.36 -2.16 -12.27
CA ALA A 342 -15.20 -1.42 -11.32
C ALA A 342 -14.42 -0.23 -10.69
N ALA A 343 -13.14 -0.42 -10.40
CA ALA A 343 -12.24 0.64 -9.94
C ALA A 343 -12.07 1.74 -11.01
N ALA A 344 -11.94 1.37 -12.30
CA ALA A 344 -11.89 2.31 -13.42
C ALA A 344 -13.17 3.13 -13.55
N LEU A 345 -14.34 2.48 -13.41
CA LEU A 345 -15.64 3.16 -13.40
C LEU A 345 -15.79 4.11 -12.21
N SER A 346 -15.31 3.71 -11.04
CA SER A 346 -15.26 4.58 -9.85
C SER A 346 -14.36 5.80 -10.07
N ALA A 347 -13.17 5.59 -10.65
CA ALA A 347 -12.24 6.66 -11.03
C ALA A 347 -12.84 7.63 -12.07
N LEU A 348 -13.58 7.11 -13.05
CA LEU A 348 -14.31 7.92 -14.02
C LEU A 348 -15.41 8.77 -13.35
N GLY A 349 -16.12 8.17 -12.39
CA GLY A 349 -17.07 8.89 -11.55
C GLY A 349 -16.40 10.02 -10.75
N ALA A 350 -15.22 9.75 -10.18
CA ALA A 350 -14.43 10.74 -9.47
C ALA A 350 -14.01 11.88 -10.41
N TYR A 351 -13.50 11.58 -11.61
CA TYR A 351 -13.18 12.56 -12.64
C TYR A 351 -14.38 13.48 -12.96
N ARG A 352 -15.57 12.92 -13.11
CA ARG A 352 -16.79 13.68 -13.43
C ARG A 352 -17.30 14.55 -12.26
N ARG A 353 -17.06 14.13 -11.02
CA ARG A 353 -17.56 14.82 -9.81
C ARG A 353 -16.55 15.78 -9.18
N MET A 354 -15.26 15.56 -9.42
CA MET A 354 -14.17 16.37 -8.88
C MET A 354 -14.34 17.88 -9.11
N PRO A 355 -14.80 18.38 -10.29
CA PRO A 355 -15.02 19.83 -10.47
C PRO A 355 -16.00 20.44 -9.45
N ARG A 356 -17.04 19.70 -9.08
CA ARG A 356 -18.06 20.17 -8.12
C ARG A 356 -17.50 20.21 -6.70
N ASP A 357 -16.70 19.22 -6.32
CA ASP A 357 -16.09 19.17 -4.99
C ASP A 357 -14.95 20.19 -4.84
N LEU A 358 -14.15 20.40 -5.89
CA LEU A 358 -13.15 21.48 -5.91
C LEU A 358 -13.80 22.87 -5.76
N ALA A 359 -14.95 23.11 -6.39
CA ALA A 359 -15.68 24.36 -6.24
C ALA A 359 -16.20 24.59 -4.79
N ARG A 360 -16.61 23.51 -4.10
CA ARG A 360 -17.03 23.58 -2.68
C ARG A 360 -15.87 23.94 -1.76
N VAL A 361 -14.69 23.39 -2.02
CA VAL A 361 -13.46 23.68 -1.26
C VAL A 361 -13.02 25.13 -1.50
N ALA A 362 -13.05 25.60 -2.75
CA ALA A 362 -12.72 26.99 -3.06
C ALA A 362 -13.69 27.99 -2.41
N GLY A 363 -14.98 27.66 -2.31
CA GLY A 363 -16.00 28.53 -1.69
C GLY A 363 -16.01 28.52 -0.15
N SER A 364 -15.26 27.62 0.50
CA SER A 364 -15.13 27.52 1.96
C SER A 364 -13.79 28.06 2.49
N ALA A 365 -12.92 28.54 1.61
CA ALA A 365 -11.69 29.23 1.99
C ALA A 365 -12.05 30.54 2.73
N PRO A 366 -11.54 30.77 3.96
CA PRO A 366 -11.65 32.07 4.61
C PRO A 366 -10.98 33.13 3.73
N ASP A 367 -11.53 34.35 3.77
CA ASP A 367 -11.12 35.54 3.03
C ASP A 367 -9.68 35.99 3.37
N LEU A 368 -8.69 35.17 3.03
CA LEU A 368 -7.27 35.50 3.09
C LEU A 368 -6.89 36.13 1.75
N GLY A 369 -7.09 37.44 1.66
CA GLY A 369 -6.43 38.31 0.67
C GLY A 369 -6.78 38.02 -0.79
N ARG A 370 -7.72 38.80 -1.33
CA ARG A 370 -8.14 38.86 -2.74
C ARG A 370 -7.03 39.23 -3.77
N GLU A 371 -5.76 38.95 -3.53
CA GLU A 371 -4.66 39.28 -4.46
C GLU A 371 -4.08 38.08 -5.25
N GLN A 372 -4.54 36.85 -5.02
CA GLN A 372 -4.13 35.69 -5.86
C GLN A 372 -5.29 34.95 -6.55
N ALA A 373 -6.50 35.51 -6.51
CA ALA A 373 -7.70 34.91 -7.11
C ALA A 373 -8.03 35.49 -8.49
N PRO A 374 -7.18 35.27 -9.51
CA PRO A 374 -7.73 34.90 -10.81
C PRO A 374 -6.88 33.84 -11.52
N SER A 375 -7.04 32.56 -11.17
CA SER A 375 -6.62 31.48 -12.10
C SER A 375 -7.35 30.15 -11.96
N VAL A 376 -8.06 29.88 -10.87
CA VAL A 376 -8.66 28.55 -10.65
C VAL A 376 -9.94 28.35 -11.49
N CYS A 377 -10.82 29.35 -11.60
CA CYS A 377 -12.01 29.25 -12.46
C CYS A 377 -11.70 29.29 -13.96
N ALA A 378 -10.60 29.92 -14.38
CA ALA A 378 -10.22 30.00 -15.80
C ALA A 378 -9.56 28.71 -16.32
N LYS A 379 -8.93 27.91 -15.44
CA LYS A 379 -8.28 26.64 -15.80
C LYS A 379 -9.21 25.42 -15.82
N LEU A 380 -10.49 25.59 -15.43
CA LEU A 380 -11.53 24.55 -15.40
C LEU A 380 -12.28 24.37 -16.74
N LYS A 381 -11.91 25.09 -17.80
CA LYS A 381 -12.36 24.85 -19.18
C LYS A 381 -11.39 23.97 -19.97
#